data_AF-A0A953SJH3-F1
#
_entry.id   AF-A0A953SJH3-F1
#
_cell.length_a   1.000
_cell.length_b   1.000
_cell.length_c   1.000
_cell.angle_alpha   90.00
_cell.angle_beta   90.00
_cell.angle_gamma   90.00
#
_symmetry.space_group_name_H-M   'P 1'
#
loop_
_entity.id
_entity.type
_entity.pdbx_description
1 polymer ?
#
loop_
_entity_poly.entity_id
_entity_poly.type
_entity_poly.pdbx_seq_one_letter_code
_entity_poly.pdbx_strand_id
1 'polypeptide(L)' 'MHRLYEILAPHADPGIVLVENTDLVVDLGLDSPRVLDLVLELEEHFDVSVPMNVLPDVQTIGDLARQIQQLIDTTP' A
#
# COMPACT_ATOMS: atom_id res chain seq x y z
N MET A 1 2.79 1.92 10.97
CA MET A 1 2.30 3.10 10.22
C MET A 1 3.41 3.94 9.60
N HIS A 2 4.47 4.37 10.30
CA HIS A 2 5.57 5.15 9.68
C HIS A 2 6.20 4.47 8.44
N ARG A 3 6.48 3.16 8.52
CA ARG A 3 7.05 2.37 7.41
C ARG A 3 6.26 2.43 6.11
N LEU A 4 4.93 2.41 6.18
CA LEU A 4 4.09 2.40 4.98
C LEU A 4 4.24 3.71 4.20
N TYR A 5 4.29 4.84 4.91
CA TYR A 5 4.52 6.14 4.28
C TYR A 5 5.93 6.27 3.70
N GLU A 6 6.95 5.64 4.29
CA GLU A 6 8.30 5.59 3.70
C GLU A 6 8.31 4.86 2.37
N ILE A 7 7.57 3.75 2.26
CA ILE A 7 7.47 2.95 1.04
C ILE A 7 6.63 3.68 -0.02
N LEU A 8 5.57 4.40 0.37
CA LEU A 8 4.71 5.13 -0.56
C LEU A 8 5.29 6.49 -1.00
N ALA A 9 6.11 7.13 -0.18
CA ALA A 9 6.74 8.43 -0.49
C ALA A 9 7.42 8.51 -1.86
N PRO A 10 8.25 7.54 -2.32
CA PRO A 10 8.87 7.60 -3.64
C PRO A 10 7.88 7.41 -4.80
N HIS A 11 6.68 6.88 -4.55
CA HIS A 11 5.65 6.72 -5.58
C HIS A 11 4.73 7.94 -5.70
N ALA A 12 4.71 8.79 -4.66
CA ALA A 12 3.90 9.99 -4.60
C ALA A 12 4.54 11.17 -5.34
N ASP A 13 3.70 12.03 -5.93
CA ASP A 13 4.19 13.27 -6.51
C ASP A 13 4.76 14.22 -5.42
N PRO A 14 5.87 14.91 -5.73
CA PRO A 14 6.48 15.86 -4.80
C PRO A 14 5.50 17.02 -4.52
N GLY A 15 4.97 17.03 -3.30
CA GLY A 15 4.01 18.05 -2.83
C GLY A 15 2.66 17.51 -2.41
N ILE A 16 2.37 16.22 -2.63
CA ILE A 16 1.16 15.57 -2.10
C ILE A 16 1.39 15.21 -0.63
N VAL A 17 0.44 15.58 0.22
CA VAL A 17 0.40 15.13 1.62
C VAL A 17 -0.24 13.76 1.65
N LEU A 18 0.56 12.73 1.96
CA LEU A 18 0.08 11.36 2.10
C LEU A 18 -0.80 11.26 3.36
N VAL A 19 -2.09 11.01 3.16
CA VAL A 19 -3.05 10.76 4.23
C VAL A 19 -3.79 9.46 3.97
N GLU A 20 -4.48 8.94 4.97
CA GLU A 20 -5.27 7.71 4.86
C GLU A 20 -6.30 7.74 3.73
N ASN A 21 -6.83 8.91 3.36
CA ASN A 21 -7.81 9.07 2.30
C ASN A 21 -7.20 9.35 0.91
N THR A 22 -5.87 9.32 0.78
CA THR A 22 -5.20 9.47 -0.52
C THR A 22 -5.45 8.24 -1.37
N ASP A 23 -5.93 8.43 -2.60
CA ASP A 23 -6.21 7.37 -3.56
C ASP A 23 -4.92 6.89 -4.22
N LEU A 24 -4.68 5.58 -4.19
CA LEU A 24 -3.44 4.99 -4.72
C LEU A 24 -3.34 5.14 -6.24
N VAL A 25 -4.46 5.02 -6.96
CA VAL A 25 -4.46 5.05 -8.42
C VAL A 25 -4.59 6.48 -8.91
N VAL A 26 -5.54 7.23 -8.34
CA VAL A 26 -5.90 8.58 -8.79
C VAL A 26 -4.90 9.62 -8.29
N ASP A 27 -4.50 9.57 -7.01
CA ASP A 27 -3.62 10.60 -6.44
C ASP A 27 -2.13 10.22 -6.54
N LEU A 28 -1.77 8.93 -6.46
CA LEU A 28 -0.38 8.48 -6.56
C LEU A 28 0.02 7.95 -7.96
N GLY A 29 -0.93 7.82 -8.88
CA GLY A 29 -0.64 7.30 -10.22
C GLY A 29 -0.07 5.88 -10.18
N LEU A 30 -0.50 5.04 -9.23
CA LEU A 30 -0.13 3.64 -9.17
C LEU A 30 -0.99 2.86 -10.17
N ASP A 31 -0.51 2.81 -11.41
CA ASP A 31 -1.09 1.96 -12.45
C ASP A 31 -0.94 0.47 -12.08
N SER A 32 -1.73 -0.42 -12.70
CA SER A 32 -1.73 -1.86 -12.43
C SER A 32 -0.35 -2.53 -12.26
N PRO A 33 0.67 -2.29 -13.12
CA PRO A 33 1.99 -2.87 -12.90
C PRO A 33 2.72 -2.29 -11.68
N ARG A 34 2.57 -0.99 -11.39
CA ARG A 34 3.19 -0.35 -10.22
C ARG A 34 2.56 -0.80 -8.90
N VAL A 35 1.26 -1.08 -8.90
CA VAL A 35 0.58 -1.69 -7.75
C VAL A 35 1.20 -3.05 -7.45
N LEU A 36 1.49 -3.85 -8.47
CA LEU A 36 2.12 -5.16 -8.29
C LEU A 36 3.54 -5.03 -7.68
N ASP A 37 4.35 -4.11 -8.19
CA ASP A 37 5.69 -3.83 -7.66
C ASP A 37 5.64 -3.36 -6.19
N LEU A 38 4.71 -2.44 -5.89
CA LEU A 38 4.50 -1.96 -4.52
C LEU A 38 4.10 -3.10 -3.58
N VAL A 39 3.21 -3.99 -4.02
CA VAL A 39 2.77 -5.14 -3.22
C VAL A 39 3.95 -6.04 -2.89
N LEU A 40 4.79 -6.37 -3.87
CA LEU A 40 6.00 -7.18 -3.65
C LEU A 40 6.94 -6.51 -2.63
N GLU A 41 7.15 -5.20 -2.75
CA GLU A 41 7.99 -4.45 -1.80
C GLU A 41 7.41 -4.45 -0.39
N LEU A 42 6.08 -4.38 -0.24
CA LEU A 42 5.40 -4.49 1.04
C LEU A 42 5.51 -5.90 1.63
N GLU A 43 5.34 -6.94 0.83
CA GLU A 43 5.51 -8.34 1.26
C GLU A 43 6.91 -8.55 1.84
N GLU A 44 7.95 -8.10 1.14
CA GLU A 44 9.34 -8.21 1.61
C GLU A 44 9.61 -7.37 2.87
N HIS A 45 9.06 -6.15 2.96
CA HIS A 45 9.30 -5.26 4.10
C HIS A 45 8.56 -5.67 5.38
N PHE A 46 7.36 -6.23 5.24
CA PHE A 46 6.51 -6.60 6.37
C PHE A 46 6.53 -8.10 6.67
N ASP A 47 7.23 -8.90 5.87
CA ASP A 47 7.27 -10.37 5.95
C ASP A 47 5.84 -10.97 5.92
N VAL A 48 5.00 -10.42 5.04
CA VAL A 48 3.60 -10.83 4.83
C VAL A 48 3.40 -11.31 3.41
N SER A 49 2.29 -12.00 3.16
CA SER A 49 1.85 -12.29 1.79
C SER A 49 0.48 -11.66 1.53
N VAL A 50 0.42 -10.79 0.54
CA VAL A 50 -0.76 -10.01 0.16
C VAL A 50 -1.45 -10.72 -0.99
N PRO A 51 -2.65 -11.28 -0.78
CA PRO A 51 -3.32 -12.03 -1.82
C PRO A 51 -3.91 -11.10 -2.89
N MET A 52 -3.74 -11.43 -4.17
CA MET A 52 -4.19 -10.58 -5.29
C MET A 52 -5.70 -10.26 -5.29
N ASN A 53 -6.52 -11.05 -4.58
CA ASN A 53 -7.96 -10.84 -4.48
C ASN A 53 -8.34 -9.63 -3.61
N VAL A 54 -7.45 -9.12 -2.75
CA VAL A 54 -7.72 -7.93 -1.94
C VAL A 54 -7.32 -6.63 -2.63
N LEU A 55 -6.50 -6.70 -3.68
CA LEU A 55 -6.05 -5.50 -4.42
C LEU A 55 -7.20 -4.69 -5.02
N PRO A 56 -8.28 -5.30 -5.57
CA PRO A 56 -9.45 -4.53 -6.04
C PRO A 56 -10.18 -3.77 -4.93
N ASP A 57 -10.07 -4.24 -3.68
CA ASP A 57 -10.68 -3.61 -2.50
C ASP A 57 -9.78 -2.52 -1.89
N VAL A 58 -8.53 -2.41 -2.34
CA VAL A 58 -7.58 -1.41 -1.88
C VAL A 58 -7.62 -0.20 -2.81
N GLN A 59 -8.32 0.84 -2.37
CA GLN A 59 -8.41 2.11 -3.11
C GLN A 59 -7.51 3.19 -2.50
N THR A 60 -7.47 3.26 -1.16
CA THR A 60 -6.75 4.31 -0.45
C THR A 60 -5.53 3.79 0.33
N ILE A 61 -4.64 4.69 0.73
CA ILE A 61 -3.54 4.37 1.66
C ILE A 61 -4.09 3.72 2.94
N GLY A 62 -5.23 4.19 3.46
CA GLY A 62 -5.87 3.65 4.65
C GLY A 62 -6.36 2.22 4.46
N ASP A 63 -6.89 1.88 3.30
CA ASP A 63 -7.33 0.51 2.99
C ASP A 63 -6.13 -0.43 2.89
N LEU A 64 -5.06 -0.01 2.21
CA LEU A 64 -3.81 -0.77 2.14
C LEU A 64 -3.22 -1.00 3.53
N ALA A 65 -3.14 0.07 4.35
CA ALA A 65 -2.64 -0.01 5.71
C ALA A 65 -3.45 -1.00 6.56
N ARG A 66 -4.77 -1.00 6.41
CA ARG A 66 -5.68 -1.91 7.12
C ARG A 66 -5.45 -3.36 6.69
N GLN A 67 -5.31 -3.62 5.38
CA GLN A 67 -5.04 -4.97 4.87
C GLN A 67 -3.71 -5.51 5.39
N ILE A 68 -2.62 -4.72 5.28
CA ILE A 68 -1.32 -5.12 5.81
C ILE A 68 -1.38 -5.37 7.31
N GLN A 69 -2.06 -4.50 8.07
CA GLN A 69 -2.20 -4.67 9.52
C GLN A 69 -2.95 -5.96 9.90
N GLN A 70 -3.98 -6.32 9.14
CA GLN A 70 -4.71 -7.58 9.34
C GLN A 70 -3.81 -8.78 9.06
N LEU A 71 -3.04 -8.76 7.97
CA LEU A 71 -2.12 -9.84 7.61
C LEU A 71 -1.06 -10.07 8.69
N ILE A 72 -0.48 -9.00 9.22
CA ILE A 72 0.49 -9.06 10.32
C ILE A 72 -0.16 -9.68 11.57
N ASP A 73 -1.38 -9.27 11.94
CA ASP A 73 -2.06 -9.75 13.15
C ASP A 73 -2.48 -11.23 13.04
N THR A 74 -2.80 -11.71 11.83
CA THR A 74 -3.10 -13.12 11.58
C THR A 74 -1.88 -14.04 11.50
N THR A 75 -0.65 -13.50 11.52
CA THR A 75 0.57 -14.31 11.50
C THR A 75 0.96 -14.64 12.95
N PRO A 76 0.84 -15.90 13.40
CA PRO A 76 1.02 -16.30 14.80
C PRO A 76 2.47 -16.26 15.30
#